data_AF-A0A968TM34-F1
#
_entry.id   AF-A0A968TM34-F1
#
_cell.length_a   1.000
_cell.length_b   1.000
_cell.length_c   1.000
_cell.angle_alpha   90.00
_cell.angle_beta   90.00
_cell.angle_gamma   90.00
#
_symmetry.space_group_name_H-M   'P 1'
#
loop_
_entity.id
_entity.type
_entity.pdbx_description
1 polymer ?
#
loop_
_entity_poly.entity_id
_entity_poly.type
_entity_poly.pdbx_seq_one_letter_code
_entity_poly.pdbx_strand_id
1 'polypeptide(L)'
;MTAILTPETYRSTAPAELTEVAIAPELTFKQELQIFTSTFFAVFLAELGDKTQVTTLLISAQSQTPAIVFLGASVALIGTSLVGVLVGRWLSRHVSVKTLETATGVILLLIAAMLVWDVVQL
;
A
#
# COMPACT_ATOMS: atom_id res chain seq x y z
N MET A 1 5.93 -6.68 52.68
CA MET A 1 6.07 -8.15 52.60
C MET A 1 5.92 -8.53 51.14
N THR A 2 7.01 -8.41 50.38
CA THR A 2 7.03 -8.57 48.91
C THR A 2 7.18 -10.05 48.62
N ALA A 3 6.10 -10.73 48.26
CA ALA A 3 6.17 -12.13 47.86
C ALA A 3 6.91 -12.20 46.50
N ILE A 4 8.18 -12.61 46.53
CA ILE A 4 8.88 -13.03 45.32
C ILE A 4 8.19 -14.32 44.88
N LEU A 5 7.20 -14.20 43.99
CA LEU A 5 6.56 -15.35 43.36
C LEU A 5 7.65 -16.12 42.61
N THR A 6 7.85 -17.38 42.95
CA THR A 6 8.77 -18.25 42.22
C THR A 6 8.27 -18.39 40.77
N PRO A 7 9.16 -18.63 39.79
CA PRO A 7 8.77 -18.71 38.37
C PRO A 7 7.66 -19.74 38.08
N GLU A 8 7.55 -20.80 38.90
CA GLU A 8 6.45 -21.77 38.83
C GLU A 8 5.11 -21.19 39.30
N THR A 9 5.10 -20.44 40.42
CA THR A 9 3.87 -19.84 40.96
C THR A 9 3.31 -18.77 40.02
N TYR A 10 4.18 -17.97 39.38
CA TYR A 10 3.77 -16.98 38.39
C TYR A 10 3.06 -17.62 37.17
N ARG A 11 3.56 -18.75 36.67
CA ARG A 11 2.92 -19.47 35.54
C ARG A 11 1.57 -20.09 35.91
N SER A 12 1.39 -20.51 37.15
CA SER A 12 0.14 -21.13 37.61
C SER A 12 -0.96 -20.10 37.91
N THR A 13 -0.60 -18.86 38.24
CA THR A 13 -1.56 -17.78 38.51
C THR A 13 -1.69 -16.79 37.35
N ALA A 14 -0.91 -16.98 36.29
CA ALA A 14 -1.05 -16.21 35.06
C ALA A 14 -2.44 -16.48 34.45
N PRO A 15 -3.25 -15.44 34.18
CA PRO A 15 -4.51 -15.62 33.46
C PRO A 15 -4.26 -16.36 32.13
N ALA A 16 -5.18 -17.24 31.73
CA ALA A 16 -5.02 -18.05 30.52
C ALA A 16 -4.73 -17.20 29.26
N GLU A 17 -5.22 -15.96 29.23
CA GLU A 17 -4.95 -14.93 28.21
C GLU A 17 -3.46 -14.62 27.98
N LEU A 18 -2.60 -14.75 28.98
CA LEU A 18 -1.18 -14.41 28.87
C LEU A 18 -0.40 -15.51 28.12
N THR A 19 -0.94 -16.73 28.15
CA THR A 19 -0.43 -17.89 27.41
C THR A 19 -0.89 -17.84 25.95
N GLU A 20 -1.98 -17.12 25.68
CA GLU A 20 -2.60 -16.90 24.37
C GLU A 20 -2.40 -15.45 23.91
N VAL A 21 -1.24 -14.85 24.22
CA VAL A 21 -0.77 -13.70 23.43
C VAL A 21 -0.61 -14.25 22.02
N ALA A 22 -1.59 -14.00 21.16
CA ALA A 22 -1.61 -14.43 19.77
C ALA A 22 -0.33 -13.96 19.09
N ILE A 23 0.66 -14.84 19.04
CA ILE A 23 1.82 -14.70 18.17
C ILE A 23 1.21 -14.71 16.78
N ALA A 24 1.20 -13.55 16.11
CA ALA A 24 0.68 -13.42 14.76
C ALA A 24 1.29 -14.57 13.93
N PRO A 25 0.46 -15.39 13.25
CA PRO A 25 0.94 -16.57 12.57
C PRO A 25 2.07 -16.16 11.63
N GLU A 26 3.23 -16.81 11.74
CA GLU A 26 4.30 -16.60 10.76
C GLU A 26 3.72 -16.91 9.39
N LEU A 27 3.75 -15.91 8.50
CA LEU A 27 3.20 -16.05 7.16
C LEU A 27 3.97 -17.17 6.47
N THR A 28 3.24 -18.18 6.00
CA THR A 28 3.84 -19.27 5.24
C THR A 28 4.39 -18.69 3.94
N PHE A 29 5.52 -19.19 3.43
CA PHE A 29 6.09 -18.76 2.14
C PHE A 29 5.05 -18.71 1.01
N LYS A 30 4.09 -19.65 1.00
CA LYS A 30 2.96 -19.67 0.05
C LYS A 30 2.05 -18.43 0.19
N GLN A 31 1.78 -17.97 1.40
CA GLN A 31 0.96 -16.79 1.68
C GLN A 31 1.69 -15.50 1.31
N GLU A 32 2.97 -15.38 1.67
CA GLU A 32 3.86 -14.29 1.25
C GLU A 32 3.86 -14.15 -0.28
N LEU A 33 4.12 -15.26 -0.98
CA LEU A 33 4.12 -15.29 -2.44
C LEU A 33 2.76 -14.94 -3.03
N GLN A 34 1.66 -15.38 -2.40
CA GLN A 34 0.31 -15.06 -2.85
C GLN A 34 -0.01 -13.57 -2.70
N ILE A 35 0.33 -12.96 -1.56
CA ILE A 35 0.14 -11.52 -1.31
C ILE A 35 0.99 -10.70 -2.27
N PHE A 36 2.25 -11.07 -2.46
CA PHE A 36 3.14 -10.41 -3.42
C PHE A 36 2.57 -10.48 -4.83
N THR A 37 2.20 -11.68 -5.28
CA THR A 37 1.73 -11.90 -6.66
C THR A 37 0.41 -11.18 -6.91
N SER A 38 -0.56 -11.25 -5.99
CA SER A 38 -1.85 -10.57 -6.14
C SER A 38 -1.68 -9.06 -6.17
N THR A 39 -0.86 -8.50 -5.29
CA THR A 39 -0.60 -7.07 -5.21
C THR A 39 0.17 -6.59 -6.44
N PHE A 40 1.18 -7.35 -6.88
CA PHE A 40 1.95 -7.05 -8.09
C PHE A 40 1.04 -6.97 -9.31
N PHE A 41 0.21 -7.98 -9.57
CA PHE A 41 -0.69 -7.95 -10.73
C PHE A 41 -1.77 -6.88 -10.60
N ALA A 42 -2.34 -6.68 -9.40
CA ALA A 42 -3.34 -5.62 -9.20
C ALA A 42 -2.77 -4.23 -9.53
N VAL A 43 -1.58 -3.91 -9.02
CA VAL A 43 -0.92 -2.63 -9.29
C VAL A 43 -0.43 -2.55 -10.73
N PHE A 44 0.18 -3.63 -11.26
CA PHE A 44 0.67 -3.67 -12.64
C PHE A 44 -0.45 -3.43 -13.64
N LEU A 45 -1.61 -4.09 -13.49
CA LEU A 45 -2.76 -3.88 -14.37
C LEU A 45 -3.36 -2.48 -14.20
N ALA A 46 -3.40 -1.94 -12.98
CA ALA A 46 -3.91 -0.59 -12.73
C ALA A 46 -3.03 0.49 -13.36
N GLU A 47 -1.71 0.27 -13.42
CA GLU A 47 -0.73 1.21 -13.95
C GLU A 47 -0.45 1.00 -15.45
N LEU A 48 -0.83 -0.14 -16.03
CA LEU A 48 -0.57 -0.47 -17.44
C LEU A 48 -1.22 0.53 -18.40
N GLY A 49 -0.40 1.21 -19.19
CA GLY A 49 -0.88 2.21 -20.14
C GLY A 49 -1.14 3.58 -19.54
N ASP A 50 -0.68 3.83 -18.31
CA ASP A 50 -0.74 5.18 -17.74
C ASP A 50 0.07 6.19 -18.58
N LYS A 51 -0.38 7.45 -18.55
CA LYS A 51 0.27 8.57 -19.24
C LYS A 51 1.72 8.73 -18.81
N THR A 52 2.08 8.38 -17.57
CA THR A 52 3.48 8.41 -17.11
C THR A 52 4.35 7.39 -17.84
N GLN A 53 3.81 6.21 -18.20
CA GLN A 53 4.55 5.19 -18.97
C GLN A 53 4.83 5.66 -20.39
N VAL A 54 3.83 6.23 -21.07
CA VAL A 54 3.99 6.81 -22.42
C VAL A 54 5.00 7.96 -22.40
N THR A 55 4.90 8.84 -21.41
CA THR A 55 5.83 9.96 -21.23
C THR A 55 7.26 9.47 -20.99
N THR A 56 7.45 8.49 -20.11
CA THR A 56 8.77 7.89 -19.83
C THR A 56 9.35 7.23 -21.07
N LEU A 57 8.53 6.51 -21.83
CA LEU A 57 8.94 5.88 -23.09
C LEU A 57 9.36 6.92 -24.13
N LEU A 58 8.62 8.02 -24.28
CA LEU A 58 8.96 9.11 -25.20
C LEU A 58 10.24 9.85 -24.79
N ILE A 59 10.44 10.10 -23.49
CA ILE A 59 11.66 10.72 -22.96
C ILE A 59 12.85 9.77 -23.14
N SER A 60 12.65 8.46 -22.94
CA SER A 60 13.67 7.44 -23.17
C SER A 60 14.03 7.33 -24.65
N ALA A 61 13.05 7.42 -25.56
CA ALA A 61 13.27 7.34 -27.00
C ALA A 61 14.05 8.55 -27.55
N GLN A 62 13.93 9.73 -26.92
CA GLN A 62 14.65 10.94 -27.31
C GLN A 62 15.99 11.11 -26.57
N SER A 63 16.22 10.36 -25.49
CA SER A 63 17.42 10.49 -24.69
C SER A 63 18.60 9.73 -25.29
N GLN A 64 19.77 10.38 -25.32
CA GLN A 64 21.04 9.77 -25.70
C GLN A 64 21.51 8.69 -24.70
N THR A 65 20.94 8.68 -23.50
CA THR A 65 21.26 7.76 -22.39
C THR A 65 20.00 7.24 -21.71
N PRO A 66 19.37 6.15 -22.22
CA PRO A 66 18.14 5.57 -21.66
C PRO A 66 18.25 5.15 -20.19
N ALA A 67 19.44 4.76 -19.74
CA ALA A 67 19.70 4.37 -18.35
C ALA A 67 19.40 5.50 -17.34
N ILE A 68 19.67 6.76 -17.70
CA ILE A 68 19.40 7.91 -16.83
C ILE A 68 17.90 8.14 -16.70
N VAL A 69 17.16 7.99 -17.80
CA VAL A 69 15.69 8.10 -17.80
C VAL A 69 15.07 7.01 -16.93
N PHE A 70 15.56 5.77 -17.04
CA PHE A 70 15.11 4.67 -16.20
C PHE A 70 15.32 4.95 -14.72
N LEU A 71 16.51 5.43 -14.33
CA LEU A 71 16.82 5.77 -12.94
C LEU A 71 15.95 6.93 -12.44
N GLY A 72 15.78 7.98 -13.25
CA GLY A 72 14.94 9.13 -12.92
C GLY A 72 13.48 8.73 -12.71
N ALA A 73 12.91 7.95 -13.63
CA ALA A 73 11.54 7.45 -13.52
C ALA A 73 11.36 6.50 -12.32
N SER A 74 12.35 5.63 -12.07
CA SER A 74 12.34 4.73 -10.92
C SER A 74 12.37 5.50 -9.59
N VAL A 75 13.23 6.51 -9.47
CA VAL A 75 13.29 7.38 -8.27
C VAL A 75 12.00 8.16 -8.09
N ALA A 76 11.42 8.68 -9.19
CA ALA A 76 10.13 9.37 -9.15
C ALA A 76 9.02 8.43 -8.64
N LEU A 77 8.92 7.21 -9.17
CA LEU A 77 7.91 6.23 -8.77
C LEU A 77 8.06 5.80 -7.31
N ILE A 78 9.29 5.53 -6.86
CA ILE A 78 9.56 5.18 -5.46
C ILE A 78 9.20 6.37 -4.56
N GLY A 79 9.57 7.59 -4.96
CA GLY A 79 9.29 8.81 -4.21
C GLY A 79 7.79 9.07 -4.06
N THR A 80 7.02 9.00 -5.15
CA THR A 80 5.57 9.20 -5.12
C THR A 80 4.86 8.11 -4.32
N SER A 81 5.29 6.85 -4.48
CA SER A 81 4.76 5.72 -3.71
C SER A 81 5.02 5.88 -2.21
N LEU A 82 6.24 6.30 -1.83
CA LEU A 82 6.59 6.53 -0.43
C LEU A 82 5.74 7.63 0.20
N VAL A 83 5.55 8.74 -0.51
CA VAL A 83 4.65 9.82 -0.07
C VAL A 83 3.22 9.31 0.07
N GLY A 84 2.72 8.56 -0.91
CA GLY A 84 1.39 7.96 -0.87
C GLY A 84 1.17 7.06 0.34
N VAL A 85 2.13 6.18 0.65
CA VAL A 85 2.08 5.30 1.83
C VAL A 85 2.15 6.10 3.12
N LEU A 86 3.02 7.12 3.21
CA LEU A 86 3.16 7.92 4.43
C LEU A 86 1.89 8.71 4.73
N VAL A 87 1.31 9.36 3.71
CA VAL A 87 0.04 10.08 3.80
C VAL A 87 -1.10 9.11 4.10
N GLY A 88 -1.17 7.97 3.42
CA GLY A 88 -2.19 6.94 3.65
C GLY A 88 -2.15 6.40 5.09
N ARG A 89 -0.96 6.13 5.64
CA ARG A 89 -0.76 5.71 7.03
C ARG A 89 -1.10 6.80 8.04
N TRP A 90 -0.93 8.07 7.69
CA TRP A 90 -1.36 9.17 8.53
C TRP A 90 -2.88 9.28 8.52
N LEU A 91 -3.49 9.23 7.33
CA LEU A 91 -4.93 9.36 7.14
C LEU A 91 -5.71 8.21 7.80
N SER A 92 -5.23 6.97 7.68
CA SER A 92 -5.86 5.79 8.29
C SER A 92 -5.89 5.80 9.82
N ARG A 93 -5.02 6.59 10.46
CA ARG A 93 -5.00 6.77 11.92
C ARG A 93 -5.95 7.87 12.40
N HIS A 94 -6.29 8.83 11.55
CA HIS A 94 -7.12 10.00 11.93
C HIS A 94 -8.55 9.91 11.41
N VAL A 95 -8.81 9.09 10.40
CA VAL A 95 -10.11 9.03 9.71
C VAL A 95 -10.62 7.59 9.69
N SER A 96 -11.92 7.42 9.91
CA SER A 96 -12.56 6.09 9.90
C SER A 96 -12.47 5.44 8.51
N VAL A 97 -12.28 4.12 8.47
CA VAL A 97 -12.18 3.34 7.21
C VAL A 97 -13.39 3.56 6.31
N LYS A 98 -14.60 3.58 6.90
CA LYS A 98 -15.86 3.83 6.16
C LYS A 98 -15.88 5.18 5.45
N THR A 99 -15.33 6.21 6.09
CA THR A 99 -15.22 7.55 5.49
C THR A 99 -14.22 7.55 4.34
N LEU A 100 -13.09 6.85 4.47
CA LEU A 100 -12.10 6.71 3.39
C LEU A 100 -12.66 6.00 2.16
N GLU A 101 -13.36 4.88 2.37
CA GLU A 101 -13.97 4.11 1.28
C GLU A 101 -15.02 4.94 0.53
N THR A 102 -15.91 5.61 1.27
CA THR A 102 -16.95 6.47 0.68
C THR A 102 -16.33 7.64 -0.06
N ALA A 103 -15.34 8.33 0.54
CA ALA A 103 -14.68 9.46 -0.09
C ALA A 103 -13.95 9.05 -1.38
N THR A 104 -13.22 7.93 -1.35
CA THR A 104 -12.51 7.40 -2.53
C THR A 104 -13.49 7.08 -3.66
N GLY A 105 -14.61 6.41 -3.34
CA GLY A 105 -15.65 6.11 -4.31
C GLY A 105 -16.28 7.37 -4.93
N VAL A 106 -16.60 8.38 -4.11
CA VAL A 106 -17.17 9.64 -4.59
C VAL A 106 -16.18 10.39 -5.48
N ILE A 107 -14.91 10.50 -5.07
CA ILE A 107 -13.87 11.18 -5.85
C ILE A 107 -13.67 10.48 -7.20
N LEU A 108 -13.59 9.15 -7.21
CA LEU A 108 -13.46 8.39 -8.45
C LEU A 108 -14.66 8.57 -9.39
N LEU A 109 -15.88 8.58 -8.84
CA LEU A 109 -17.10 8.78 -9.62
C LEU A 109 -17.16 10.19 -10.23
N LEU A 110 -16.74 11.21 -9.47
CA LEU A 110 -16.64 12.59 -9.97
C LEU A 110 -15.60 12.72 -11.09
N ILE A 111 -14.41 12.13 -10.92
CA ILE A 111 -13.36 12.12 -11.94
C ILE A 111 -13.87 11.41 -13.21
N ALA A 112 -14.53 10.25 -13.06
CA ALA A 112 -15.10 9.52 -14.18
C ALA A 112 -16.18 10.33 -14.92
N ALA A 113 -17.09 10.97 -14.19
CA ALA A 113 -18.12 11.82 -14.78
C ALA A 113 -17.52 13.03 -15.52
N MET A 114 -16.50 13.67 -14.95
CA MET A 114 -15.78 14.77 -15.57
C MET A 114 -15.08 14.33 -16.86
N LEU A 115 -14.39 13.19 -16.84
CA LEU A 115 -13.75 12.61 -18.03
C LEU A 115 -14.76 12.32 -19.16
N VAL A 116 -15.92 11.74 -18.82
CA VAL A 116 -16.97 11.47 -19.80
C VAL A 116 -17.52 12.78 -20.38
N TRP A 117 -17.72 13.80 -19.54
CA TRP A 117 -18.16 15.11 -20.01
C TRP A 117 -17.17 15.74 -20.98
N ASP A 118 -15.88 15.73 -20.64
CA ASP A 118 -14.82 16.25 -21.50
C ASP A 118 -14.77 15.52 -22.85
N VAL A 119 -14.97 14.20 -22.86
CA VAL A 119 -15.01 13.39 -24.10
C VAL A 119 -16.25 13.72 -24.95
N VAL A 120 -17.39 14.02 -24.34
CA VAL A 120 -18.63 14.35 -25.07
C VAL A 120 -18.60 15.77 -25.68
N GLN A 121 -17.82 16.67 -25.09
CA GLN A 121 -17.67 18.05 -25.56
C GLN A 121 -16.53 18.24 -26.58
N LEU A 122 -15.75 17.18 -26.85
CA LEU A 122 -14.68 17.14 -27.88
C LEU A 122 -15.25 16.82 -29.26
#